data_AF-A0A367JH74-F1
#
_entry.id   AF-A0A367JH74-F1
#
_cell.length_a   1.000
_cell.length_b   1.000
_cell.length_c   1.000
_cell.angle_alpha   90.00
_cell.angle_beta   90.00
_cell.angle_gamma   90.00
#
_symmetry.space_group_name_H-M   'P 1'
#
loop_
_entity.id
_entity.type
_entity.pdbx_description
1 polymer ?
#
loop_
_entity_poly.entity_id
_entity_poly.type
_entity_poly.pdbx_seq_one_letter_code
_entity_poly.pdbx_strand_id
1 'polypeptide(L)' 'MLRLNKLSVSKRAFSTSSLLLKDIKNVAIIGAGLMGSGIAQVAAQAKYNVTMVDTSDAALEN' A
#
# COMPACT_ATOMS: atom_id res chain seq x y z
N MET A 1 -1.43 38.28 -15.76
CA MET A 1 -1.35 36.94 -16.38
C MET A 1 -1.54 35.91 -15.27
N LEU A 2 -2.65 35.16 -15.29
CA LEU A 2 -3.18 34.39 -14.15
C LEU A 2 -2.46 33.04 -13.87
N ARG A 3 -2.52 32.69 -12.57
CA ARG A 3 -2.14 31.49 -11.76
C ARG A 3 -1.92 30.09 -12.38
N LEU A 4 -0.99 29.37 -11.70
CA LEU A 4 -0.88 27.96 -11.26
C LEU A 4 -1.55 26.83 -12.08
N ASN A 5 -0.79 25.74 -12.32
CA ASN A 5 -1.27 24.41 -11.92
C ASN A 5 -0.15 23.41 -11.59
N LYS A 6 -0.30 22.79 -10.42
CA LYS A 6 0.43 21.63 -9.88
C LYS A 6 -0.23 20.37 -10.45
N LEU A 7 0.50 19.24 -10.46
CA LEU A 7 0.04 17.84 -10.72
C LEU A 7 0.03 17.48 -12.22
N SER A 8 0.58 16.35 -12.66
CA SER A 8 0.18 15.01 -12.22
C SER A 8 1.30 13.99 -12.47
N VAL A 9 1.82 13.39 -11.41
CA VAL A 9 2.63 12.16 -11.45
C VAL A 9 1.81 11.08 -12.16
N SER A 10 2.44 10.38 -13.10
CA SER A 10 1.87 9.28 -13.88
C SER A 10 1.16 8.26 -12.97
N LYS A 11 -0.17 8.18 -13.06
CA LYS A 11 -0.97 7.17 -12.36
C LYS A 11 -0.78 5.83 -13.09
N ARG A 12 -0.27 4.84 -12.37
CA ARG A 12 0.05 3.47 -12.81
C ARG A 12 -1.10 2.88 -13.64
N ALA A 13 -0.84 2.61 -14.93
CA ALA A 13 -1.81 2.17 -15.93
C ALA A 13 -2.00 0.65 -15.99
N PHE A 14 -2.42 0.02 -14.89
CA PHE A 14 -2.89 -1.38 -14.88
C PHE A 14 -3.91 -1.64 -13.76
N SER A 15 -4.90 -0.77 -13.59
CA SER A 15 -5.99 -1.02 -12.64
C SER A 15 -7.31 -0.53 -13.21
N THR A 16 -8.19 -1.47 -13.55
CA THR A 16 -9.50 -1.23 -14.17
C THR A 16 -10.60 -0.85 -13.16
N SER A 17 -10.29 -0.76 -11.86
CA SER A 17 -11.30 -0.62 -10.80
C SER A 17 -11.17 0.63 -9.90
N SER A 18 -10.34 1.61 -10.26
CA SER A 18 -9.97 2.72 -9.38
C SER A 18 -10.99 3.86 -9.16
N LEU A 19 -12.23 3.78 -9.68
CA LEU A 19 -13.23 4.86 -9.52
C LEU A 19 -14.36 4.57 -8.51
N LEU A 20 -14.57 3.31 -8.12
CA LEU A 20 -15.65 2.91 -7.19
C LEU A 20 -15.12 2.24 -5.91
N LEU A 21 -13.81 2.15 -5.74
CA LEU A 21 -13.23 1.60 -4.52
C LEU A 21 -13.35 2.64 -3.41
N LYS A 22 -14.26 2.33 -2.48
CA LYS A 22 -14.36 2.97 -1.15
C LYS A 22 -12.96 3.10 -0.56
N ASP A 23 -12.65 4.23 0.08
CA ASP A 23 -11.32 4.48 0.66
C ASP A 23 -10.81 3.26 1.44
N ILE A 24 -9.77 2.62 0.91
CA ILE A 24 -9.12 1.50 1.58
C ILE A 24 -8.32 2.07 2.73
N LYS A 25 -8.68 1.68 3.95
CA LYS A 25 -8.00 2.15 5.17
C LYS A 25 -7.08 1.09 5.76
N ASN A 26 -7.44 -0.18 5.61
CA ASN A 26 -6.74 -1.29 6.24
C ASN A 26 -6.29 -2.31 5.18
N VAL A 27 -5.06 -2.80 5.30
CA VAL A 27 -4.44 -3.78 4.41
C VAL A 27 -3.88 -4.91 5.26
N ALA A 28 -4.35 -6.14 5.00
CA ALA A 28 -3.83 -7.34 5.64
C ALA A 28 -2.86 -8.06 4.71
N ILE A 29 -1.69 -8.45 5.22
CA ILE A 29 -0.63 -9.12 4.47
C ILE A 29 -0.39 -10.47 5.13
N ILE A 30 -0.54 -11.55 4.36
CA ILE A 30 -0.33 -12.91 4.82
C ILE A 30 1.03 -13.37 4.31
N GLY A 31 1.95 -13.61 5.26
CA GLY A 31 3.35 -13.92 5.00
C GLY A 31 4.27 -12.74 5.32
N ALA A 32 5.20 -12.94 6.24
CA ALA A 32 6.21 -12.00 6.71
C ALA A 32 7.60 -12.23 6.10
N GLY A 33 7.68 -13.04 5.03
CA GLY A 33 8.92 -13.19 4.24
C GLY A 33 9.31 -11.90 3.49
N LEU A 34 10.42 -11.94 2.76
CA LEU A 34 11.02 -10.77 2.08
C LEU A 34 10.03 -9.94 1.24
N MET A 35 9.16 -10.60 0.49
CA MET A 35 8.15 -9.92 -0.33
C MET A 35 7.05 -9.30 0.54
N GLY A 36 6.62 -9.98 1.60
CA GLY A 36 5.56 -9.52 2.50
C GLY A 36 5.98 -8.31 3.32
N SER A 37 7.20 -8.32 3.86
CA SER A 37 7.78 -7.17 4.58
C SER A 37 7.94 -5.96 3.66
N GLY A 38 8.40 -6.16 2.41
CA GLY A 38 8.49 -5.08 1.42
C GLY A 38 7.12 -4.49 1.05
N ILE A 39 6.10 -5.33 0.87
CA ILE A 39 4.72 -4.87 0.61
C ILE A 39 4.18 -4.09 1.82
N ALA A 40 4.42 -4.59 3.04
CA ALA A 40 3.99 -3.92 4.27
C ALA A 40 4.64 -2.55 4.44
N GLN A 41 5.93 -2.46 4.15
CA GLN A 41 6.68 -1.21 4.19
C GLN A 41 6.08 -0.18 3.23
N VAL A 42 5.81 -0.57 1.97
CA VAL A 42 5.23 0.33 0.97
C VAL A 42 3.79 0.72 1.34
N ALA A 43 2.99 -0.23 1.84
CA ALA A 43 1.62 0.03 2.26
C ALA A 43 1.55 0.98 3.48
N ALA A 44 2.45 0.81 4.45
CA ALA A 44 2.55 1.69 5.61
C ALA A 44 3.01 3.10 5.20
N GLN A 45 3.98 3.22 4.29
CA GLN A 45 4.42 4.51 3.75
C GLN A 45 3.30 5.23 2.98
N ALA A 46 2.43 4.47 2.31
CA ALA A 46 1.25 4.98 1.65
C ALA A 46 0.10 5.36 2.62
N LYS A 47 0.35 5.29 3.94
CA LYS A 47 -0.56 5.66 5.02
C LYS A 47 -1.80 4.76 5.17
N TYR A 48 -1.66 3.49 4.77
CA TYR A 48 -2.65 2.48 5.13
C TYR A 48 -2.35 1.89 6.51
N ASN A 49 -3.38 1.48 7.24
CA ASN A 49 -3.23 0.65 8.43
C ASN A 49 -2.88 -0.76 7.99
N VAL A 50 -1.67 -1.21 8.29
CA VAL A 50 -1.18 -2.52 7.84
C VAL A 50 -1.23 -3.52 9.01
N THR A 51 -1.76 -4.70 8.74
CA THR A 51 -1.67 -5.85 9.65
C THR A 51 -0.95 -6.98 8.93
N MET A 52 0.14 -7.46 9.52
CA MET A 52 0.89 -8.60 8.99
C MET A 52 0.56 -9.84 9.80
N VAL A 53 0.34 -10.95 9.12
CA VAL A 53 0.04 -12.25 9.73
C VAL A 53 0.97 -13.28 9.13
N ASP A 54 1.65 -14.04 9.98
CA ASP A 54 2.38 -15.23 9.59
C ASP A 54 2.07 -16.36 10.57
N THR A 55 2.35 -17.59 10.16
CA THR A 55 2.25 -18.78 11.00
C THR A 55 3.36 -18.89 12.04
N SER A 56 4.48 -18.20 11.82
CA SER A 56 5.65 -18.20 12.68
C SER A 56 5.88 -16.81 13.27
N ASP A 57 5.91 -16.71 14.60
CA ASP A 57 6.20 -15.44 15.29
C ASP A 57 7.60 -14.92 14.93
N ALA A 58 8.57 -15.81 14.73
CA ALA A 58 9.93 -15.46 14.32
C ALA A 58 9.98 -14.76 12.94
N ALA A 59 8.97 -14.95 12.09
CA ALA A 59 8.90 -14.26 10.81
C ALA A 59 8.45 -12.79 10.98
N LEU A 60 7.68 -12.48 12.03
CA LEU A 60 7.17 -11.15 12.34
C LEU A 60 8.19 -10.23 13.04
N GLU A 61 9.27 -10.80 13.60
CA GLU A 61 10.29 -10.07 14.37
C GLU A 61 11.49 -9.56 13.54
N ASN A 62 11.53 -9.82 12.22
CA ASN A 62 12.62 -9.38 11.32
C ASN A 62 12.46 -7.93 10.86
#